data_AF-A0A820FHB5-F1
#
_entry.id   AF-A0A820FHB5-F1
#
_cell.length_a   1.000
_cell.length_b   1.000
_cell.length_c   1.000
_cell.angle_alpha   90.00
_cell.angle_beta   90.00
_cell.angle_gamma   90.00
#
_symmetry.space_group_name_H-M   'P 1'
#
loop_
_entity.id
_entity.type
_entity.pdbx_description
1 polymer ?
#
loop_
_entity_poly.entity_id
_entity_poly.type
_entity_poly.pdbx_seq_one_letter_code
_entity_poly.pdbx_strand_id
1 'polypeptide(L)'
;MVIGMMAIEIIGAVYCPLSPRDPEHRLHLLVEQTRSQLVLVHHLTKNKFNDSIISLDIDLVLIDNELESDINFGRLSNANVTIENVAYTIFTSGSTGMPKA
;
A
#
# COMPACT_ATOMS: atom_id res chain seq x y z
N MET A 1 -6.38 7.73 -5.27
CA MET A 1 -6.51 6.26 -5.39
C MET A 1 -6.05 5.76 -6.76
N VAL A 2 -6.71 6.13 -7.87
CA VAL A 2 -6.36 5.64 -9.23
C VAL A 2 -4.89 5.89 -9.58
N ILE A 3 -4.37 7.10 -9.33
CA ILE A 3 -2.95 7.43 -9.57
C ILE A 3 -2.01 6.51 -8.76
N GLY A 4 -2.33 6.24 -7.49
CA GLY A 4 -1.53 5.36 -6.65
C GLY A 4 -1.54 3.90 -7.11
N MET A 5 -2.69 3.40 -7.58
CA MET A 5 -2.79 2.06 -8.17
C MET A 5 -1.90 1.95 -9.42
N MET A 6 -2.03 2.90 -10.35
CA MET A 6 -1.21 2.92 -11.57
C MET A 6 0.28 3.06 -11.25
N ALA A 7 0.64 3.91 -10.29
CA ALA A 7 2.04 4.10 -9.88
C ALA A 7 2.69 2.80 -9.34
N ILE A 8 1.91 1.93 -8.71
CA ILE A 8 2.37 0.61 -8.22
C ILE A 8 2.48 -0.38 -9.39
N GLU A 9 1.49 -0.40 -10.28
CA GLU A 9 1.46 -1.32 -11.42
C GLU A 9 2.58 -1.05 -12.44
N ILE A 10 2.91 0.22 -12.72
CA ILE A 10 3.96 0.58 -13.70
C ILE A 10 5.36 0.14 -13.27
N ILE A 11 5.57 -0.16 -11.99
CA ILE A 11 6.83 -0.70 -11.44
C ILE A 11 6.77 -2.21 -11.20
N GLY A 12 5.67 -2.87 -11.58
CA GLY A 12 5.47 -4.32 -11.41
C GLY A 12 5.23 -4.75 -9.97
N ALA A 13 4.91 -3.81 -9.07
CA ALA A 13 4.56 -4.10 -7.70
C ALA A 13 3.06 -4.45 -7.57
N VAL A 14 2.70 -5.00 -6.42
CA VAL A 14 1.33 -5.45 -6.12
C VAL A 14 0.73 -4.50 -5.10
N TYR A 15 -0.49 -3.99 -5.34
CA TYR A 15 -1.19 -3.22 -4.32
C TYR A 15 -2.23 -4.07 -3.57
N CYS A 16 -2.44 -3.73 -2.30
CA CYS A 16 -3.55 -4.23 -1.50
C CYS A 16 -4.41 -3.04 -1.07
N PRO A 17 -5.68 -2.94 -1.53
CA PRO A 17 -6.54 -1.84 -1.11
C PRO A 17 -6.93 -2.01 0.36
N LEU A 18 -6.70 -0.96 1.15
CA LEU A 18 -7.10 -0.89 2.55
C LEU A 18 -8.30 0.05 2.70
N SER A 19 -9.28 -0.35 3.51
CA SER A 19 -10.47 0.44 3.78
C SER A 19 -10.19 1.38 4.96
N PRO A 20 -10.34 2.71 4.81
CA PRO A 20 -10.20 3.63 5.94
C PRO A 20 -11.33 3.47 6.97
N ARG A 21 -12.39 2.71 6.65
CA ARG A 21 -13.45 2.38 7.60
C ARG A 21 -13.08 1.21 8.50
N ASP A 22 -12.01 0.49 8.17
CA ASP A 22 -11.55 -0.64 8.98
C ASP A 22 -10.98 -0.13 10.32
N PRO A 23 -11.18 -0.89 11.40
CA PRO A 23 -10.57 -0.57 12.69
C PRO A 23 -9.04 -0.76 12.62
N GLU A 24 -8.31 -0.04 13.47
CA GLU A 24 -6.84 -0.01 13.45
C GLU A 24 -6.20 -1.40 13.56
N HIS A 25 -6.70 -2.25 14.47
CA HIS A 25 -6.21 -3.62 14.62
C HIS A 25 -6.32 -4.44 13.34
N ARG A 26 -7.39 -4.24 12.54
CA ARG A 26 -7.57 -4.95 11.28
C ARG A 26 -6.58 -4.45 10.24
N LEU A 27 -6.38 -3.13 10.16
CA LEU A 27 -5.39 -2.54 9.26
C LEU A 27 -3.98 -3.05 9.58
N HIS A 28 -3.62 -3.12 10.86
CA HIS A 28 -2.35 -3.70 11.30
C HIS A 28 -2.18 -5.15 10.82
N LEU A 29 -3.17 -6.01 11.07
CA LEU A 29 -3.13 -7.42 10.63
C LEU A 29 -2.97 -7.55 9.11
N LEU A 30 -3.71 -6.75 8.34
CA LEU A 30 -3.62 -6.79 6.87
C LEU A 30 -2.23 -6.36 6.39
N VAL A 31 -1.72 -5.25 6.91
CA VAL A 31 -0.39 -4.72 6.56
C VAL A 31 0.73 -5.68 6.96
N GLU A 32 0.64 -6.30 8.13
CA GLU A 32 1.58 -7.33 8.59
C GLU A 32 1.56 -8.56 7.65
N GLN A 33 0.37 -9.00 7.22
CA GLN A 33 0.23 -10.13 6.31
C GLN A 33 0.77 -9.86 4.90
N THR A 34 0.67 -8.63 4.39
CA THR A 34 1.19 -8.31 3.05
C THR A 34 2.71 -8.26 2.99
N ARG A 35 3.39 -8.04 4.13
CA ARG A 35 4.83 -7.73 4.19
C ARG A 35 5.21 -6.56 3.27
N SER A 36 4.28 -5.63 3.07
CA SER A 36 4.50 -4.45 2.25
C SER A 36 5.55 -3.55 2.91
N GLN A 37 6.45 -2.98 2.11
CA GLN A 37 7.44 -2.02 2.59
C GLN A 37 6.87 -0.60 2.72
N LEU A 38 5.72 -0.33 2.10
CA LEU A 38 5.16 1.00 1.98
C LEU A 38 3.63 0.98 1.99
N VAL A 39 3.02 2.00 2.58
CA VAL A 39 1.58 2.31 2.50
C VAL A 39 1.39 3.71 1.94
N LEU A 40 0.66 3.78 0.82
CA LEU A 40 0.13 5.04 0.29
C LEU A 40 -1.10 5.46 1.10
N VAL A 41 -1.05 6.62 1.75
CA VAL A 41 -2.10 7.07 2.67
C VAL A 41 -2.43 8.55 2.47
N HIS A 42 -3.68 8.92 2.74
CA HIS A 42 -4.12 10.32 2.74
C HIS A 42 -3.92 10.97 4.12
N HIS A 43 -3.61 12.27 4.18
CA HIS A 43 -3.38 12.97 5.46
C HIS A 43 -4.52 12.79 6.48
N LEU A 44 -5.77 12.81 6.02
CA LEU A 44 -6.96 12.63 6.87
C LEU A 44 -7.06 11.24 7.53
N THR A 45 -6.42 10.22 6.94
CA THR A 45 -6.53 8.83 7.41
C THR A 45 -5.22 8.28 7.98
N LYS A 46 -4.12 9.04 7.89
CA LYS A 46 -2.78 8.60 8.33
C LYS A 46 -2.73 8.18 9.80
N ASN A 47 -3.52 8.82 10.66
CA ASN A 47 -3.51 8.55 12.10
C ASN A 47 -4.01 7.14 12.46
N LYS A 48 -4.67 6.43 11.53
CA LYS A 48 -5.03 5.01 11.68
C LYS A 48 -3.81 4.08 11.60
N PHE A 49 -2.67 4.59 11.11
CA PHE A 49 -1.39 3.90 11.01
C PHE A 49 -0.41 4.47 12.05
N ASN A 50 -0.83 4.45 13.32
CA ASN A 50 -0.06 4.92 14.47
C ASN A 50 1.09 3.95 14.86
N ASP A 51 1.74 4.19 16.00
CA ASP A 51 2.97 3.53 16.50
C ASP A 51 3.00 1.99 16.35
N SER A 52 1.84 1.33 16.36
CA SER A 52 1.74 -0.12 16.15
C SER A 52 2.22 -0.53 14.74
N ILE A 53 1.88 0.23 13.71
CA ILE A 53 2.30 -0.05 12.32
C ILE A 53 3.73 0.46 12.07
N ILE A 54 4.16 1.51 12.77
CA ILE A 54 5.54 2.01 12.72
C ILE A 54 6.54 0.93 13.20
N SER A 55 6.13 0.04 14.09
CA SER A 55 6.95 -1.10 14.53
C SER A 55 7.26 -2.13 13.43
N LEU A 56 6.51 -2.09 12.32
CA LEU A 56 6.70 -3.01 11.18
C LEU A 56 7.76 -2.53 10.17
N ASP A 57 8.42 -1.39 10.42
CA ASP A 57 9.42 -0.79 9.50
C ASP A 57 8.84 -0.53 8.10
N ILE A 58 7.67 0.14 8.07
CA ILE A 58 6.90 0.43 6.85
C ILE A 58 6.85 1.93 6.61
N ASP A 59 7.16 2.34 5.38
CA ASP A 59 7.10 3.73 4.95
C ASP A 59 5.66 4.20 4.74
N LEU A 60 5.26 5.28 5.40
CA LEU A 60 3.99 5.96 5.13
C LEU A 60 4.20 7.11 4.15
N VAL A 61 3.66 6.97 2.95
CA VAL A 61 3.74 8.02 1.91
C VAL A 61 2.41 8.74 1.78
N LEU A 62 2.44 10.04 2.04
CA LEU A 62 1.30 10.93 1.87
C LEU A 62 1.06 11.21 0.39
N ILE A 63 -0.11 10.86 -0.12
CA ILE A 63 -0.46 11.00 -1.54
C ILE A 63 -0.98 12.39 -1.92
N ASP A 64 -1.20 13.25 -0.93
CA ASP A 64 -1.85 14.55 -1.06
C ASP A 64 -0.94 15.70 -0.60
N ASN A 65 0.31 15.40 -0.24
CA ASN A 65 1.35 16.41 -0.15
C ASN A 65 1.71 16.88 -1.56
N GLU A 66 2.05 18.16 -1.69
CA GLU A 66 2.66 18.66 -2.93
C GLU A 66 3.90 17.82 -3.23
N LEU A 67 3.88 17.13 -4.38
CA LEU A 67 5.05 16.41 -4.87
C LEU A 67 6.17 17.44 -5.07
N GLU A 68 7.31 17.23 -4.42
CA GLU A 68 8.48 18.06 -4.67
C GLU A 68 8.77 18.08 -6.17
N SER A 69 9.03 19.27 -6.71
CA SER A 69 9.16 19.53 -8.15
C SER A 69 10.36 18.83 -8.80
N ASP A 70 11.23 18.17 -8.03
CA ASP A 70 12.40 17.43 -8.50
C ASP A 70 12.06 15.96 -8.86
N ILE A 71 11.01 15.77 -9.67
CA ILE A 71 10.68 14.47 -10.24
C ILE A 71 11.70 14.15 -11.35
N ASN A 72 12.69 13.32 -11.04
CA ASN A 72 13.61 12.80 -12.04
C ASN A 72 12.97 11.62 -12.79
N PHE A 73 12.32 11.90 -13.91
CA PHE A 73 11.73 10.88 -14.80
C PHE A 73 12.76 9.88 -15.36
N GLY A 74 14.06 10.19 -15.35
CA GLY A 74 15.12 9.28 -15.76
C GLY A 74 15.33 8.09 -14.80
N ARG A 75 14.75 8.13 -13.61
CA ARG A 75 14.73 7.02 -12.63
C ARG A 75 13.51 6.11 -12.74
N LEU A 76 12.56 6.36 -13.65
CA LEU A 76 11.52 5.39 -13.96
C LEU A 76 12.21 4.13 -14.46
N SER A 77 12.36 3.18 -13.54
CA SER A 77 13.08 1.94 -13.74
C SER A 77 12.52 1.24 -14.98
N ASN A 78 13.38 0.58 -15.75
CA ASN A 78 12.97 -0.45 -16.70
C ASN A 78 12.40 -1.66 -15.93
N ALA A 79 11.32 -1.45 -15.17
CA ALA A 79 10.65 -2.51 -14.45
C ALA A 79 10.23 -3.55 -15.49
N ASN A 80 10.70 -4.78 -15.32
CA ASN A 80 10.34 -5.87 -16.21
C ASN A 80 8.94 -6.36 -15.84
N VAL A 81 7.93 -5.59 -16.24
CA VAL A 81 6.52 -5.89 -16.01
C VAL A 81 6.04 -6.85 -17.10
N THR A 82 5.46 -7.96 -16.68
CA THR A 82 4.96 -9.05 -17.52
C THR A 82 3.51 -9.36 -17.17
N ILE A 83 2.83 -10.14 -18.01
CA ILE A 83 1.45 -10.59 -17.75
C ILE A 83 1.35 -11.55 -16.54
N GLU A 84 2.47 -12.09 -16.07
CA GLU A 84 2.52 -13.00 -14.91
C GLU A 84 2.62 -12.25 -13.58
N ASN A 85 2.89 -10.94 -13.59
CA ASN A 85 2.92 -10.14 -12.37
C ASN A 85 1.52 -10.04 -11.76
N VAL A 86 1.42 -10.27 -10.45
CA VAL A 86 0.18 -10.03 -9.71
C VAL A 86 -0.11 -8.53 -9.71
N ALA A 87 -1.29 -8.11 -10.16
CA ALA A 87 -1.67 -6.70 -10.16
C ALA A 87 -2.08 -6.22 -8.77
N TYR A 88 -2.88 -7.02 -8.07
CA TYR A 88 -3.40 -6.69 -6.75
C TYR A 88 -3.71 -7.93 -5.93
N THR A 89 -3.81 -7.73 -4.61
CA THR A 89 -4.40 -8.71 -3.68
C THR A 89 -5.54 -8.06 -2.91
N ILE A 90 -6.61 -8.80 -2.64
CA ILE A 90 -7.75 -8.34 -1.85
C ILE A 90 -8.02 -9.34 -0.75
N PHE A 91 -7.93 -8.89 0.49
CA PHE A 91 -8.24 -9.73 1.63
C PHE A 91 -9.75 -9.89 1.80
N THR A 92 -10.15 -11.14 1.97
CA THR A 92 -11.53 -11.51 2.29
C THR A 92 -11.63 -12.04 3.72
N SER A 93 -12.86 -12.07 4.26
CA SER A 93 -13.11 -12.68 5.57
C SER A 93 -12.79 -14.17 5.51
N GLY A 94 -11.74 -14.61 6.22
CA GLY A 94 -11.41 -16.02 6.32
C GLY A 94 -12.34 -16.75 7.28
N SER A 95 -12.60 -18.02 6.99
CA SER A 95 -13.40 -18.92 7.85
C SER A 95 -12.84 -19.10 9.27
N THR A 96 -11.55 -18.81 9.47
CA THR A 96 -10.84 -18.89 10.75
C THR A 96 -10.82 -17.55 11.52
N GLY A 97 -11.53 -16.52 11.03
CA GLY A 97 -11.50 -15.17 11.60
C GLY A 97 -10.28 -14.33 11.18
N MET A 98 -9.23 -14.98 10.64
CA MET A 98 -8.06 -14.30 10.07
C MET A 98 -8.30 -13.97 8.59
N PRO A 99 -8.00 -12.74 8.12
CA PRO A 99 -8.10 -12.40 6.72
C PRO A 99 -7.22 -13.31 5.84
N LYS A 100 -7.71 -13.62 4.63
CA LYS A 100 -6.99 -14.39 3.62
C LYS A 100 -6.91 -13.58 2.31
N ALA A 101 -5.71 -13.55 1.74
CA ALA A 101 -5.36 -12.95 0.46
C ALA A 101 -5.29 -14.02 -0.64
#